data_AF-G5B896-F1
#
_entry.id   AF-G5B896-F1
#
_cell.length_a   1.000
_cell.length_b   1.000
_cell.length_c   1.000
_cell.angle_alpha   90.00
_cell.angle_beta   90.00
_cell.angle_gamma   90.00
#
_symmetry.space_group_name_H-M   'P 1'
#
loop_
_entity.id
_entity.type
_entity.pdbx_description
1 polymer ?
#
loop_
_entity_poly.entity_id
_entity_poly.type
_entity_poly.pdbx_seq_one_letter_code
_entity_poly.pdbx_strand_id
1 'polypeptide(L)'
;MRYLVGWVALAICMCGLNADLIAHLHHRIPGFPIRSCVFPFTYGDVLYYNCISVHSDFAWCSFDRNFQGRWWYCTAMDPPNCTFPFYFRGEVFHKCTKKGYVLNRSSCSLTADYNKDKKWKQCSPQK
;
A
#
# COMPACT_ATOMS: atom_id res chain seq x y z
N MET A 1 32.97 -37.36 39.21
CA MET A 1 33.53 -36.20 38.48
C MET A 1 32.49 -35.71 37.50
N ARG A 2 32.13 -34.41 37.59
CA ARG A 2 31.66 -33.55 36.49
C ARG A 2 30.33 -33.99 35.82
N TYR A 3 29.20 -33.27 35.85
CA TYR A 3 28.97 -31.83 35.76
C TYR A 3 27.57 -31.47 36.32
N LEU A 4 27.55 -30.67 37.39
CA LEU A 4 26.41 -29.89 37.86
C LEU A 4 26.28 -28.60 37.02
N VAL A 5 25.90 -28.67 35.74
CA VAL A 5 25.54 -27.45 34.99
C VAL A 5 24.57 -27.82 33.86
N GLY A 6 23.28 -27.96 34.16
CA GLY A 6 22.31 -28.30 33.11
C GLY A 6 20.85 -27.97 33.40
N TRP A 7 20.55 -27.27 34.50
CA TRP A 7 19.17 -27.01 34.94
C TRP A 7 18.80 -25.52 34.96
N VAL A 8 19.61 -24.66 34.35
CA VAL A 8 19.31 -23.20 34.24
C VAL A 8 19.20 -22.73 32.78
N ALA A 9 19.35 -23.63 31.79
CA ALA A 9 19.38 -23.27 30.37
C ALA A 9 18.15 -23.75 29.57
N LEU A 10 16.98 -23.92 30.21
CA LEU A 10 15.75 -24.36 29.53
C LEU A 10 14.52 -23.46 29.75
N ALA A 11 14.65 -22.33 30.46
CA ALA A 11 13.50 -21.46 30.76
C ALA A 11 13.75 -19.97 30.53
N ILE A 12 14.77 -19.59 29.76
CA ILE A 12 15.00 -18.20 29.36
C ILE A 12 15.26 -18.20 27.84
N CYS A 13 14.20 -17.96 27.06
CA CYS A 13 14.19 -17.07 25.87
C CYS A 13 12.91 -17.24 25.02
N MET A 14 11.73 -17.47 25.61
CA MET A 14 10.45 -17.44 24.87
C MET A 14 9.65 -16.13 25.02
N CYS A 15 10.25 -15.09 25.59
CA CYS A 15 9.58 -13.80 25.81
C CYS A 15 10.41 -12.62 25.27
N GLY A 16 10.82 -12.66 23.99
CA GLY A 16 11.70 -11.62 23.45
C GLY A 16 11.66 -11.40 21.93
N LEU A 17 10.62 -11.87 21.22
CA LEU A 17 10.41 -11.44 19.83
C LEU A 17 9.84 -10.02 19.84
N ASN A 18 10.75 -9.06 19.83
CA ASN A 18 10.44 -7.64 19.78
C ASN A 18 9.62 -7.35 18.50
N ALA A 19 8.54 -6.57 18.60
CA ALA A 19 7.64 -6.25 17.49
C ALA A 19 8.38 -5.61 16.29
N ASP A 20 9.50 -4.93 16.58
CA ASP A 20 10.40 -4.36 15.57
C ASP A 20 11.02 -5.42 14.64
N LEU A 21 11.22 -6.66 15.11
CA LEU A 21 11.79 -7.73 14.30
C LEU A 21 10.78 -8.26 13.26
N ILE A 22 9.48 -8.22 13.55
CA ILE A 22 8.42 -8.61 12.61
C ILE A 22 8.31 -7.57 11.48
N ALA A 23 8.45 -6.28 11.80
CA ALA A 23 8.44 -5.21 10.79
C ALA A 23 9.63 -5.32 9.80
N HIS A 24 10.79 -5.80 10.25
CA HIS A 24 11.96 -5.99 9.40
C HIS A 24 11.94 -7.28 8.56
N LEU A 25 11.16 -8.29 8.95
CA LEU A 25 11.05 -9.55 8.20
C LEU A 25 10.22 -9.42 6.90
N HIS A 26 9.39 -8.38 6.78
CA HIS A 26 8.65 -8.08 5.55
C HIS A 26 9.52 -7.37 4.47
N HIS A 27 10.82 -7.12 4.73
CA HIS A 27 11.65 -6.32 3.82
C HIS A 27 13.04 -6.91 3.45
N ARG A 28 13.38 -8.14 3.86
CA ARG A 28 14.67 -8.77 3.48
C ARG A 28 14.60 -10.28 3.27
N ILE A 29 13.78 -10.75 2.34
CA ILE A 29 14.03 -12.03 1.67
C ILE A 29 14.50 -11.72 0.24
N PRO A 30 15.81 -11.82 -0.06
CA PRO A 30 16.29 -11.79 -1.44
C PRO A 30 15.66 -12.97 -2.18
N GLY A 31 14.78 -12.68 -3.15
CA GLY A 31 14.11 -13.71 -3.96
C GLY A 31 12.61 -13.83 -3.77
N PHE A 32 11.98 -13.06 -2.87
CA PHE A 32 10.52 -12.95 -2.86
C PHE A 32 10.09 -11.77 -3.75
N PRO A 33 9.28 -11.97 -4.80
CA PRO A 33 8.80 -10.86 -5.62
C PRO A 33 7.95 -9.94 -4.74
N ILE A 34 8.29 -8.65 -4.73
CA ILE A 34 7.51 -7.63 -4.03
C ILE A 34 6.12 -7.63 -4.66
N ARG A 35 5.13 -8.21 -3.96
CA ARG A 35 3.72 -8.23 -4.37
C ARG A 35 3.12 -6.86 -4.11
N SER A 36 3.38 -5.90 -5.00
CA SER A 36 2.84 -4.56 -4.87
C SER A 36 2.17 -4.15 -6.17
N CYS A 37 0.90 -3.75 -6.05
CA CYS A 37 0.17 -3.14 -7.14
C CYS A 37 0.96 -1.95 -7.71
N VAL A 38 1.11 -1.91 -9.03
CA VAL A 38 1.67 -0.76 -9.73
C VAL A 38 0.53 0.15 -10.17
N PHE A 39 0.58 1.40 -9.75
CA PHE A 39 -0.37 2.43 -10.20
C PHE A 39 0.39 3.62 -10.81
N PRO A 40 -0.12 4.21 -11.91
CA PRO A 40 -1.19 3.65 -12.73
C PRO A 40 -0.71 2.44 -13.56
N PHE A 41 -1.64 1.56 -13.95
CA PHE A 41 -1.37 0.45 -14.88
C PHE A 41 -2.38 0.41 -16.02
N THR A 42 -1.94 -0.12 -17.16
CA THR A 42 -2.73 -0.24 -18.39
C THR A 42 -3.25 -1.65 -18.53
N TYR A 43 -4.56 -1.81 -18.70
CA TYR A 43 -5.22 -3.08 -19.03
C TYR A 43 -6.18 -2.89 -20.20
N GLY A 44 -5.95 -3.62 -21.29
CA GLY A 44 -6.50 -3.26 -22.59
C GLY A 44 -5.96 -1.90 -23.02
N ASP A 45 -6.84 -1.00 -23.44
CA ASP A 45 -6.51 0.37 -23.84
C ASP A 45 -6.81 1.42 -22.76
N VAL A 46 -7.01 0.98 -21.50
CA VAL A 46 -7.45 1.84 -20.40
C VAL A 46 -6.38 1.91 -19.32
N LEU A 47 -6.10 3.14 -18.88
CA LEU A 47 -5.19 3.45 -17.79
C LEU A 47 -5.96 3.54 -16.45
N TYR A 48 -5.59 2.69 -15.50
CA TYR A 48 -6.23 2.58 -14.19
C TYR A 48 -5.33 3.06 -13.07
N TYR A 49 -5.91 3.82 -12.12
CA TYR A 49 -5.20 4.44 -10.99
C TYR A 49 -5.51 3.77 -9.65
N ASN A 50 -6.39 2.78 -9.65
CA ASN A 50 -6.86 2.04 -8.49
C ASN A 50 -7.16 0.61 -8.89
N CYS A 51 -7.38 -0.27 -7.91
CA CYS A 51 -7.84 -1.62 -8.16
C CYS A 51 -9.15 -1.63 -8.95
N ILE A 52 -9.26 -2.55 -9.90
CA ILE A 52 -10.40 -2.67 -10.81
C ILE A 52 -11.10 -4.00 -10.63
N SER A 53 -12.39 -4.07 -10.93
CA SER A 53 -13.16 -5.33 -10.95
C SER A 53 -13.52 -5.74 -12.39
N VAL A 54 -12.74 -5.28 -13.37
CA VAL A 54 -12.99 -5.60 -14.78
C VAL A 54 -12.77 -7.10 -14.96
N HIS A 55 -13.80 -7.79 -15.46
CA HIS A 55 -13.82 -9.25 -15.68
C HIS A 55 -13.51 -10.08 -14.42
N SER A 56 -13.84 -9.58 -13.22
CA SER A 56 -13.65 -10.32 -11.97
C SER A 56 -14.68 -9.89 -10.92
N ASP A 57 -15.12 -10.85 -10.09
CA ASP A 57 -15.96 -10.56 -8.92
C ASP A 57 -15.21 -9.80 -7.83
N PHE A 58 -13.88 -9.85 -7.84
CA PHE A 58 -13.01 -9.23 -6.85
C PHE A 58 -12.14 -8.13 -7.48
N ALA A 59 -11.90 -7.07 -6.71
CA ALA A 59 -11.00 -6.01 -7.16
C ALA A 59 -9.57 -6.53 -7.26
N TRP A 60 -8.88 -6.20 -8.34
CA TRP A 60 -7.52 -6.65 -8.63
C TRP A 60 -6.66 -5.53 -9.20
N CYS A 61 -5.35 -5.72 -9.18
CA CYS A 61 -4.37 -4.80 -9.74
C CYS A 61 -3.29 -5.54 -10.52
N SER A 62 -2.59 -4.84 -11.40
CA SER A 62 -1.39 -5.38 -12.05
C SER A 62 -0.13 -5.11 -11.24
N PHE A 63 0.86 -5.99 -11.38
CA PHE A 63 2.23 -5.76 -10.92
C PHE A 63 3.09 -5.03 -11.96
N ASP A 64 2.54 -4.76 -13.15
CA ASP A 64 3.23 -4.16 -14.27
C ASP A 64 2.51 -2.88 -14.71
N ARG A 65 3.26 -1.88 -15.22
CA ARG A 65 2.65 -0.66 -15.79
C ARG A 65 1.80 -0.98 -17.03
N ASN A 66 2.22 -1.99 -17.79
CA ASN A 66 1.48 -2.53 -18.92
C ASN A 66 1.16 -3.97 -18.56
N PHE A 67 -0.12 -4.34 -18.53
CA PHE A 67 -0.53 -5.64 -18.04
C PHE A 67 0.08 -6.78 -18.87
N GLN A 68 0.87 -7.63 -18.21
CA GLN A 68 1.52 -8.80 -18.81
C GLN A 68 0.97 -10.14 -18.26
N GLY A 69 -0.20 -10.11 -17.64
CA GLY A 69 -0.81 -11.31 -17.03
C GLY A 69 -0.45 -11.53 -15.56
N ARG A 70 0.43 -10.71 -14.97
CA ARG A 70 0.73 -10.73 -13.53
C ARG A 70 -0.18 -9.78 -12.76
N TRP A 71 -0.91 -10.33 -11.80
CA TRP A 71 -1.91 -9.60 -11.02
C TRP A 71 -2.10 -10.18 -9.63
N TRP A 72 -2.84 -9.43 -8.81
CA TRP A 72 -3.20 -9.80 -7.45
C TRP A 72 -4.56 -9.22 -7.05
N TYR A 73 -5.31 -9.95 -6.21
CA TYR A 73 -6.54 -9.44 -5.63
C TYR A 73 -6.22 -8.41 -4.55
N CYS A 74 -6.78 -7.22 -4.71
CA CYS A 74 -6.53 -6.13 -3.78
C CYS A 74 -7.17 -6.40 -2.42
N THR A 75 -6.43 -6.00 -1.40
CA THR A 75 -6.87 -5.95 -0.01
C THR A 75 -6.91 -4.51 0.47
N ALA A 76 -7.30 -4.30 1.73
CA ALA A 76 -7.21 -2.98 2.37
C ALA A 76 -5.76 -2.45 2.46
N MET A 77 -4.75 -3.32 2.28
CA MET A 77 -3.32 -2.97 2.30
C MET A 77 -2.78 -2.56 0.93
N ASP A 78 -3.61 -2.61 -0.12
CA ASP A 78 -3.22 -2.28 -1.49
C ASP A 78 -3.81 -0.95 -2.01
N PRO A 79 -3.90 0.14 -1.21
CA PRO A 79 -4.42 1.40 -1.75
C PRO A 79 -3.38 2.03 -2.68
N PRO A 80 -3.80 2.70 -3.77
CA PRO A 80 -2.89 3.48 -4.59
C PRO A 80 -2.27 4.62 -3.77
N ASN A 81 -1.06 5.04 -4.13
CA ASN A 81 -0.41 6.16 -3.46
C ASN A 81 -0.97 7.49 -3.94
N CYS A 82 -0.99 8.48 -3.05
CA CYS A 82 -1.28 9.86 -3.43
C CYS A 82 -0.13 10.40 -4.27
N THR A 83 -0.45 11.22 -5.27
CA THR A 83 0.55 12.03 -5.98
C THR A 83 0.69 13.36 -5.25
N PHE A 84 1.90 13.67 -4.79
CA PHE A 84 2.21 14.97 -4.20
C PHE A 84 3.40 15.62 -4.92
N PRO A 85 3.37 16.94 -5.11
CA PRO A 85 2.21 17.82 -4.96
C PRO A 85 1.11 17.54 -6.00
N PHE A 86 -0.14 17.89 -5.69
CA PHE A 86 -1.23 17.87 -6.67
C PHE A 86 -2.01 19.19 -6.70
N TYR A 87 -2.51 19.55 -7.88
CA TYR A 87 -3.29 20.77 -8.11
C TYR A 87 -4.79 20.49 -8.02
N PHE A 88 -5.52 21.30 -7.24
CA PHE A 88 -6.97 21.21 -7.06
C PHE A 88 -7.59 22.58 -6.80
N ARG A 89 -8.58 22.98 -7.63
CA ARG A 89 -9.35 24.24 -7.49
C ARG A 89 -8.48 25.48 -7.19
N GLY A 90 -7.44 25.71 -7.99
CA GLY A 90 -6.59 26.90 -7.85
C GLY A 90 -5.46 26.79 -6.82
N GLU A 91 -5.34 25.67 -6.10
CA GLU A 91 -4.37 25.49 -5.02
C GLU A 91 -3.54 24.22 -5.21
N VAL A 92 -2.30 24.25 -4.70
CA VAL A 92 -1.38 23.11 -4.71
C VAL A 92 -1.35 22.48 -3.31
N PHE A 93 -1.59 21.17 -3.24
CA PHE A 93 -1.63 20.41 -2.00
C PHE A 93 -0.44 19.46 -1.91
N HIS A 94 0.25 19.52 -0.77
CA HIS A 94 1.37 18.62 -0.42
C HIS A 94 0.95 17.52 0.59
N LYS A 95 -0.31 17.53 1.01
CA LYS A 95 -0.89 16.58 1.96
C LYS A 95 -2.37 16.38 1.66
N CYS A 96 -2.98 15.40 2.31
CA CYS A 96 -4.41 15.18 2.19
C CYS A 96 -5.21 16.43 2.59
N THR A 97 -6.23 16.76 1.82
CA THR A 97 -7.08 17.93 2.03
C THR A 97 -8.50 17.51 2.38
N LYS A 98 -9.15 18.27 3.26
CA LYS A 98 -10.59 18.12 3.55
C LYS A 98 -11.46 19.00 2.64
N LYS A 99 -10.83 19.84 1.81
CA LYS A 99 -11.50 20.76 0.91
C LYS A 99 -12.36 19.97 -0.08
N GLY A 100 -13.65 20.30 -0.17
CA GLY A 100 -14.58 19.66 -1.10
C GLY A 100 -15.37 18.46 -0.56
N TYR A 101 -15.20 18.06 0.72
CA TYR A 101 -16.02 17.02 1.36
C TYR A 101 -16.78 17.55 2.57
N VAL A 102 -18.06 17.17 2.68
CA VAL A 102 -18.99 17.63 3.72
C VAL A 102 -18.81 16.86 5.05
N LEU A 103 -18.19 15.68 5.04
CA LEU A 103 -18.15 14.75 6.17
C LEU A 103 -16.80 14.67 6.92
N ASN A 104 -16.01 15.75 6.92
CA ASN A 104 -14.69 15.84 7.59
C ASN A 104 -13.64 14.80 7.13
N ARG A 105 -13.90 14.10 6.01
CA ARG A 105 -12.98 13.14 5.39
C ARG A 105 -11.94 13.88 4.55
N SER A 106 -10.68 13.46 4.65
CA SER A 106 -9.61 13.99 3.81
C SER A 106 -9.41 13.12 2.57
N SER A 107 -8.95 13.75 1.49
CA SER A 107 -8.71 13.13 0.19
C SER A 107 -7.38 13.61 -0.39
N CYS A 108 -6.83 12.83 -1.32
CA CYS A 108 -5.67 13.21 -2.12
C CYS A 108 -5.89 12.81 -3.58
N SER A 109 -5.21 13.50 -4.48
CA SER A 109 -5.21 13.12 -5.89
C SER A 109 -4.29 11.93 -6.16
N LEU A 110 -4.63 11.15 -7.17
CA LEU A 110 -3.80 10.10 -7.75
C LEU A 110 -3.03 10.58 -8.99
N THR A 111 -3.15 11.86 -9.33
CA THR A 111 -2.47 12.52 -10.44
C THR A 111 -1.93 13.89 -10.01
N ALA A 112 -1.10 14.50 -10.86
CA ALA A 112 -0.57 15.84 -10.61
C ALA A 112 -1.65 16.93 -10.73
N ASP A 113 -2.64 16.75 -11.63
CA ASP A 113 -3.75 17.69 -11.81
C ASP A 113 -5.08 16.98 -11.61
N TYR A 114 -5.65 17.13 -10.40
CA TYR A 114 -6.96 16.59 -10.11
C TYR A 114 -8.04 17.23 -10.99
N ASN A 115 -7.93 18.51 -11.33
CA ASN A 115 -8.98 19.22 -12.05
C ASN A 115 -9.16 18.64 -13.45
N LYS A 116 -8.07 18.18 -14.08
CA LYS A 116 -8.07 17.49 -15.36
C LYS A 116 -8.52 16.05 -15.25
N ASP A 117 -7.87 15.26 -14.38
CA ASP A 117 -7.99 13.80 -14.43
C ASP A 117 -9.12 13.25 -13.54
N LYS A 118 -9.55 14.04 -12.55
CA LYS A 118 -10.58 13.69 -11.56
C LYS A 118 -10.29 12.38 -10.80
N LYS A 119 -9.01 12.00 -10.67
CA LYS A 119 -8.59 10.80 -9.94
C LYS A 119 -8.18 11.14 -8.51
N TRP A 120 -8.74 10.44 -7.55
CA TRP A 120 -8.52 10.68 -6.13
C TRP A 120 -8.77 9.42 -5.31
N LYS A 121 -8.29 9.42 -4.07
CA LYS A 121 -8.71 8.48 -3.04
C LYS A 121 -8.99 9.19 -1.73
N GLN A 122 -9.81 8.56 -0.89
CA GLN A 122 -9.93 8.96 0.50
C GLN A 122 -8.60 8.64 1.21
N CYS A 123 -8.09 9.57 1.98
CA CYS A 123 -6.96 9.30 2.85
C CYS A 123 -7.44 8.54 4.09
N SER A 124 -6.64 7.58 4.54
CA SER A 124 -6.88 6.90 5.81
C SER A 124 -6.88 7.96 6.93
N PRO A 125 -7.83 7.89 7.89
CA PRO A 125 -7.87 8.81 9.02
C PRO A 125 -6.66 8.68 9.96
N GLN A 126 -5.87 7.62 9.78
CA GLN A 126 -4.66 7.32 10.53
C GLN A 126 -3.44 7.64 9.65
N LYS A 127 -2.94 8.88 9.73
CA LYS A 127 -1.57 9.22 9.33
C LYS A 127 -1.09 10.43 10.10
#